data_AF-A0A3C0CJ94-F1
#
_entry.id   AF-A0A3C0CJ94-F1
#
_cell.length_a   1.000
_cell.length_b   1.000
_cell.length_c   1.000
_cell.angle_alpha   90.00
_cell.angle_beta   90.00
_cell.angle_gamma   90.00
#
_symmetry.space_group_name_H-M   'P 1'
#
loop_
_entity.id
_entity.type
_entity.pdbx_description
1 polymer ?
#
loop_
_entity_poly.entity_id
_entity_poly.type
_entity_poly.pdbx_seq_one_letter_code
_entity_poly.pdbx_strand_id
1 'polypeptide(L)'
;MKKHAAALPAWEKQIEFFHRSNRQIYRNPRLLAGTYVLTFLQLTALFLVPYCIFRAFDIGRASVLRMLCYQAFVTMVSSLFPLPGSAGAAETSFYSFFSSFFTPETIKSADLLWRVISYYLVLLVCAPFSKIGKKLEAERG
;
A
#
# COMPACT_ATOMS: atom_id res chain seq x y z
N MET A 1 0.13 -16.02 -37.28
CA MET A 1 -0.60 -17.04 -36.47
C MET A 1 0.27 -17.87 -35.49
N LYS A 2 1.62 -17.88 -35.55
CA LYS A 2 2.47 -18.73 -34.68
C LYS A 2 2.69 -18.26 -33.22
N LYS A 3 2.30 -17.02 -32.84
CA LYS A 3 2.50 -16.47 -31.48
C LYS A 3 1.56 -17.06 -30.40
N HIS A 4 0.42 -17.64 -30.78
CA HIS A 4 -0.55 -18.20 -29.84
C HIS A 4 -0.19 -19.59 -29.31
N ALA A 5 0.53 -20.40 -30.09
CA ALA A 5 0.87 -21.78 -29.72
C ALA A 5 1.94 -21.87 -28.61
N ALA A 6 2.86 -20.89 -28.53
CA ALA A 6 3.89 -20.85 -27.49
C ALA A 6 3.41 -20.24 -26.16
N ALA A 7 2.28 -19.52 -26.18
CA ALA A 7 1.73 -18.93 -24.97
C ALA A 7 0.97 -19.97 -24.12
N LEU A 8 0.26 -20.90 -24.76
CA LEU A 8 -0.53 -21.95 -24.10
C LEU A 8 0.18 -22.67 -22.93
N PRO A 9 1.40 -23.20 -23.09
CA PRO A 9 2.09 -23.87 -21.99
C PRO A 9 2.48 -22.93 -20.85
N ALA A 10 2.70 -21.64 -21.12
CA ALA A 10 2.96 -20.64 -20.08
C ALA A 10 1.68 -20.32 -19.27
N TRP A 11 0.51 -20.27 -19.92
CA TRP A 11 -0.78 -20.09 -19.26
C TRP A 11 -1.15 -21.28 -18.38
N GLU A 12 -0.97 -22.51 -18.88
CA GLU A 12 -1.20 -23.73 -18.08
C GLU A 12 -0.30 -23.77 -16.84
N LYS A 13 0.98 -23.41 -17.00
CA LYS A 13 1.93 -23.32 -15.88
C LYS A 13 1.53 -22.27 -14.85
N GLN A 14 1.02 -21.11 -15.28
CA GLN A 14 0.50 -20.08 -14.36
C GLN A 14 -0.76 -20.55 -13.62
N ILE A 15 -1.68 -21.23 -14.31
CA ILE A 15 -2.91 -21.76 -13.72
C ILE A 15 -2.59 -22.86 -12.70
N GLU A 16 -1.66 -23.75 -13.02
CA GLU A 16 -1.24 -24.82 -12.11
C GLU A 16 -0.48 -24.26 -10.90
N PHE A 17 0.36 -23.24 -11.10
CA PHE A 17 1.02 -22.52 -10.02
C PHE A 17 0.01 -21.78 -9.13
N PHE A 18 -1.03 -21.18 -9.72
CA PHE A 18 -2.12 -20.54 -8.98
C PHE A 18 -2.93 -21.56 -8.17
N HIS A 19 -3.32 -22.68 -8.77
CA HIS A 19 -4.03 -23.76 -8.06
C HIS A 19 -3.21 -24.33 -6.91
N ARG A 20 -1.91 -24.54 -7.11
CA ARG A 20 -1.00 -25.05 -6.08
C ARG A 20 -0.80 -24.03 -4.96
N SER A 21 -0.59 -22.76 -5.30
CA SER A 21 -0.42 -21.68 -4.33
C SER A 21 -1.69 -21.47 -3.52
N ASN A 22 -2.85 -21.42 -4.18
CA ASN A 22 -4.14 -21.27 -3.53
C ASN A 22 -4.39 -22.45 -2.57
N ARG A 23 -4.13 -23.69 -3.00
CA ARG A 23 -4.27 -24.88 -2.15
C ARG A 23 -3.30 -24.88 -0.95
N GLN A 24 -2.10 -24.33 -1.08
CA GLN A 24 -1.15 -24.18 0.03
C GLN A 24 -1.57 -23.09 1.02
N ILE A 25 -2.12 -21.98 0.51
CA ILE A 25 -2.67 -20.88 1.30
C ILE A 25 -3.84 -21.38 2.18
N TYR A 26 -4.75 -22.20 1.62
CA TYR A 26 -5.85 -22.81 2.37
C TYR A 26 -5.41 -23.89 3.38
N ARG A 27 -4.19 -24.42 3.29
CA ARG A 27 -3.71 -25.48 4.18
C ARG A 27 -3.35 -24.96 5.58
N ASN A 28 -3.13 -23.66 5.74
CA ASN A 28 -2.77 -23.03 7.01
C ASN A 28 -3.64 -21.78 7.28
N PRO A 29 -4.87 -21.95 7.78
CA PRO A 29 -5.76 -20.82 8.07
C PRO A 29 -5.16 -19.84 9.10
N ARG A 30 -4.26 -20.29 9.98
CA ARG A 30 -3.53 -19.43 10.92
C ARG A 30 -2.59 -18.44 10.22
N LEU A 31 -1.87 -18.88 9.19
CA LEU A 31 -1.01 -18.01 8.39
C LEU A 31 -1.86 -17.03 7.57
N LEU A 32 -2.96 -17.52 6.99
CA LEU A 32 -3.91 -16.69 6.26
C LEU A 32 -4.47 -15.55 7.13
N ALA A 33 -4.99 -15.89 8.31
CA ALA A 33 -5.53 -14.92 9.26
C ALA A 33 -4.47 -13.93 9.71
N GLY A 34 -3.24 -14.39 9.99
CA GLY A 34 -2.11 -13.52 10.35
C GLY A 34 -1.78 -12.51 9.26
N THR A 35 -1.70 -12.94 7.99
CA THR A 35 -1.45 -12.05 6.85
C THR A 35 -2.59 -11.05 6.64
N TYR A 36 -3.84 -11.47 6.79
CA TYR A 36 -5.01 -10.57 6.70
C TYR A 36 -4.99 -9.50 7.79
N VAL A 37 -4.78 -9.89 9.04
CA VAL A 37 -4.71 -8.95 10.17
C VAL A 37 -3.54 -7.99 10.01
N LEU A 38 -2.39 -8.49 9.59
CA LEU A 38 -1.21 -7.65 9.34
C LEU A 38 -1.46 -6.65 8.21
N THR A 39 -2.09 -7.08 7.11
CA THR A 39 -2.44 -6.20 5.98
C THR A 39 -3.46 -5.14 6.41
N PHE A 40 -4.45 -5.52 7.22
CA PHE A 40 -5.43 -4.59 7.78
C PHE A 40 -4.77 -3.53 8.67
N LEU A 41 -3.87 -3.96 9.56
CA LEU A 41 -3.13 -3.05 10.45
C LEU A 41 -2.19 -2.14 9.66
N GLN A 42 -1.51 -2.67 8.64
CA GLN A 42 -0.68 -1.92 7.72
C GLN A 42 -1.49 -0.83 6.99
N LEU A 43 -2.64 -1.19 6.40
CA LEU A 43 -3.54 -0.23 5.73
C LEU A 43 -4.07 0.83 6.70
N THR A 44 -4.46 0.43 7.90
CA THR A 44 -4.95 1.35 8.94
C THR A 44 -3.86 2.35 9.34
N ALA A 45 -2.62 1.88 9.54
CA ALA A 45 -1.47 2.73 9.83
C ALA A 45 -1.18 3.70 8.67
N LEU A 46 -1.22 3.22 7.43
CA LEU A 46 -1.03 4.06 6.24
C LEU A 46 -2.10 5.14 6.11
N PHE A 47 -3.36 4.83 6.43
CA PHE A 47 -4.44 5.82 6.39
C PHE A 47 -4.40 6.82 7.57
N LEU A 48 -3.74 6.47 8.66
CA LEU A 48 -3.51 7.36 9.81
C LEU A 48 -2.37 8.36 9.58
N VAL A 49 -1.42 8.09 8.67
CA VAL A 49 -0.28 8.99 8.40
C VAL A 49 -0.71 10.42 8.04
N PRO A 50 -1.60 10.66 7.06
CA PRO A 50 -2.07 12.01 6.74
C PRO A 50 -2.77 12.70 7.92
N TYR A 51 -3.48 11.93 8.75
CA TYR A 51 -4.13 12.45 9.96
C TYR A 51 -3.10 12.90 11.01
N CYS A 52 -2.04 12.12 11.23
CA CYS A 52 -0.95 12.50 12.13
C CYS A 52 -0.23 13.76 11.63
N ILE A 53 -0.01 13.88 10.31
CA ILE A 53 0.59 15.08 9.70
C ILE A 53 -0.31 16.29 9.90
N PHE A 54 -1.61 16.18 9.60
CA PHE A 54 -2.57 17.27 9.86
C PHE A 54 -2.55 17.73 11.31
N ARG A 55 -2.53 16.77 12.25
CA ARG A 55 -2.45 17.08 13.68
C ARG A 55 -1.12 17.72 14.09
N ALA A 56 -0.02 17.40 13.40
CA ALA A 56 1.29 18.00 13.64
C ALA A 56 1.38 19.47 13.19
N PHE A 57 0.59 19.87 12.20
CA PHE A 57 0.48 21.28 11.80
C PHE A 57 -0.45 22.11 12.71
N ASP A 58 -1.09 21.49 13.71
CA ASP A 58 -2.01 22.10 14.68
C ASP A 58 -3.14 22.96 14.06
N ILE A 59 -3.52 22.65 12.81
CA ILE A 59 -4.52 23.40 12.03
C ILE A 59 -5.93 22.95 12.47
N GLY A 60 -6.30 23.24 13.72
CA GLY A 60 -7.66 23.06 14.23
C GLY A 60 -8.13 21.61 14.47
N ARG A 61 -9.45 21.45 14.63
CA ARG A 61 -10.11 20.18 15.00
C ARG A 61 -10.86 19.58 13.81
N ALA A 62 -10.16 18.87 12.92
CA ALA A 62 -10.83 18.03 11.91
C ALA A 62 -11.21 16.67 12.49
N SER A 63 -12.41 16.19 12.17
CA SER A 63 -12.87 14.85 12.57
C SER A 63 -12.05 13.77 11.86
N VAL A 64 -11.45 12.85 12.63
CA VAL A 64 -10.60 11.74 12.15
C VAL A 64 -11.27 10.94 11.02
N LEU A 65 -12.58 10.68 11.17
CA LEU A 65 -13.38 9.94 10.20
C LEU A 65 -13.42 10.61 8.82
N ARG A 66 -13.56 11.95 8.76
CA ARG A 66 -13.53 12.68 7.47
C ARG A 66 -12.19 12.52 6.79
N MET A 67 -11.10 12.69 7.54
CA MET A 67 -9.74 12.53 7.01
C MET A 67 -9.52 11.14 6.43
N LEU A 68 -10.00 10.12 7.14
CA LEU A 68 -9.92 8.72 6.70
C LEU A 68 -10.73 8.49 5.42
N CYS A 69 -11.93 9.07 5.30
CA CYS A 69 -12.74 9.01 4.10
C CYS A 69 -12.03 9.65 2.90
N TYR A 70 -11.50 10.87 3.05
CA TYR A 70 -10.74 11.53 1.98
C TYR A 70 -9.51 10.71 1.58
N GLN A 71 -8.79 10.17 2.55
CA GLN A 71 -7.64 9.31 2.33
C GLN A 71 -7.99 8.03 1.57
N ALA A 72 -9.13 7.41 1.89
CA ALA A 72 -9.63 6.25 1.16
C ALA A 72 -10.00 6.61 -0.29
N PHE A 73 -10.61 7.77 -0.53
CA PHE A 73 -10.89 8.26 -1.88
C PHE A 73 -9.61 8.52 -2.68
N VAL A 74 -8.62 9.20 -2.09
CA VAL A 74 -7.30 9.44 -2.70
C VAL A 74 -6.63 8.11 -3.05
N THR A 75 -6.67 7.14 -2.13
CA THR A 75 -6.10 5.81 -2.35
C THR A 75 -6.84 5.05 -3.45
N MET A 76 -8.17 5.12 -3.49
CA MET A 76 -9.00 4.50 -4.53
C MET A 76 -8.69 5.10 -5.91
N VAL A 77 -8.69 6.42 -6.03
CA VAL A 77 -8.33 7.11 -7.28
C VAL A 77 -6.89 6.74 -7.69
N SER A 78 -5.97 6.72 -6.75
CA SER A 78 -4.58 6.32 -7.00
C SER A 78 -4.45 4.88 -7.45
N SER A 79 -5.29 3.96 -6.94
CA SER A 79 -5.28 2.55 -7.34
C SER A 79 -5.82 2.28 -8.75
N LEU A 80 -6.61 3.21 -9.32
CA LEU A 80 -7.01 3.17 -10.73
C LEU A 80 -5.85 3.44 -11.68
N PHE A 81 -4.81 4.11 -11.20
CA PHE A 81 -3.57 4.35 -11.93
C PHE A 81 -2.49 3.42 -11.38
N PRO A 82 -2.27 2.24 -11.99
CA PRO A 82 -1.26 1.29 -11.55
C PRO A 82 0.14 1.81 -11.95
N LEU A 83 0.57 2.91 -11.34
CA LEU A 83 1.83 3.57 -11.63
C LEU A 83 2.77 3.42 -10.44
N PRO A 84 3.96 2.80 -10.63
CA PRO A 84 5.03 2.89 -9.65
C PRO A 84 5.52 4.34 -9.65
N GLY A 85 5.09 5.12 -8.67
CA GLY A 85 5.34 6.56 -8.62
C GLY A 85 4.26 7.40 -9.29
N SER A 86 2.98 7.11 -9.01
CA SER A 86 1.78 7.92 -9.32
C SER A 86 1.80 9.33 -8.67
N ALA A 87 2.92 10.03 -8.79
CA ALA A 87 3.18 11.29 -8.12
C ALA A 87 2.14 12.34 -8.53
N GLY A 88 1.87 12.48 -9.83
CA GLY A 88 0.92 13.48 -10.34
C GLY A 88 -0.54 13.23 -9.97
N ALA A 89 -1.03 11.98 -10.01
CA ALA A 89 -2.42 11.68 -9.65
C ALA A 89 -2.64 11.69 -8.14
N ALA A 90 -1.66 11.20 -7.35
CA ALA A 90 -1.70 11.27 -5.90
C ALA A 90 -1.55 12.72 -5.39
N GLU A 91 -0.63 13.52 -5.95
CA GLU A 91 -0.48 14.96 -5.63
C GLU A 91 -1.75 15.74 -5.98
N THR A 92 -2.31 15.53 -7.17
CA THR A 92 -3.50 16.27 -7.61
C THR A 92 -4.72 15.89 -6.79
N SER A 93 -4.91 14.60 -6.47
CA SER A 93 -6.02 14.17 -5.63
C SER A 93 -5.86 14.65 -4.18
N PHE A 94 -4.65 14.59 -3.61
CA PHE A 94 -4.37 15.18 -2.31
C PHE A 94 -4.67 16.67 -2.29
N TYR A 95 -4.15 17.43 -3.26
CA TYR A 95 -4.41 18.86 -3.36
C TYR A 95 -5.90 19.17 -3.49
N SER A 96 -6.62 18.42 -4.34
CA SER A 96 -8.05 18.63 -4.58
C SER A 96 -8.90 18.39 -3.33
N PHE A 97 -8.63 17.31 -2.58
CA PHE A 97 -9.42 16.95 -1.40
C PHE A 97 -8.98 17.62 -0.11
N PHE A 98 -7.67 17.89 0.04
CA PHE A 98 -7.11 18.48 1.26
C PHE A 98 -6.94 20.00 1.20
N SER A 99 -7.15 20.64 0.04
CA SER A 99 -7.18 22.12 -0.07
C SER A 99 -8.24 22.78 0.84
N SER A 100 -9.29 22.04 1.20
CA SER A 100 -10.30 22.52 2.16
C SER A 100 -9.86 22.45 3.62
N PHE A 101 -8.77 21.72 3.92
CA PHE A 101 -8.28 21.50 5.30
C PHE A 101 -6.92 22.16 5.55
N PHE A 102 -6.09 22.30 4.51
CA PHE A 102 -4.75 22.88 4.59
C PHE A 102 -4.68 24.19 3.82
N THR A 103 -3.87 25.13 4.31
CA THR A 103 -3.53 26.32 3.54
C THR A 103 -2.65 25.96 2.33
N PRO A 104 -2.65 26.75 1.25
CA PRO A 104 -1.88 26.46 0.03
C PRO A 104 -0.37 26.28 0.28
N GLU A 105 0.15 26.90 1.34
CA GLU A 105 1.55 26.82 1.75
C GLU A 105 1.86 25.54 2.54
N THR A 106 0.90 25.03 3.32
CA THR A 106 1.10 23.86 4.19
C THR A 106 0.80 22.54 3.48
N ILE A 107 -0.08 22.55 2.47
CA ILE A 107 -0.50 21.33 1.76
C ILE A 107 0.65 20.63 1.03
N LYS A 108 1.58 21.39 0.43
CA LYS A 108 2.77 20.84 -0.26
C LYS A 108 3.74 20.20 0.72
N SER A 109 3.97 20.87 1.86
CA SER A 109 4.83 20.35 2.93
C SER A 109 4.22 19.10 3.58
N ALA A 110 2.90 19.07 3.73
CA ALA A 110 2.18 17.90 4.25
C ALA A 110 2.26 16.69 3.29
N ASP A 111 2.10 16.89 1.98
CA ASP A 111 2.26 15.82 0.98
C ASP A 111 3.68 15.27 0.96
N LEU A 112 4.70 16.13 1.03
CA LEU A 112 6.10 15.71 1.12
C LEU A 112 6.38 14.90 2.38
N LEU A 113 5.90 15.34 3.54
CA LEU A 113 6.03 14.59 4.80
C LEU A 113 5.32 13.24 4.72
N TRP A 114 4.14 13.20 4.12
CA TRP A 114 3.42 11.95 3.91
C TRP A 114 4.27 11.01 3.05
N ARG A 115 4.79 11.46 1.90
CA ARG A 115 5.67 10.64 1.06
C ARG A 115 6.89 10.12 1.82
N VAL A 116 7.56 10.98 2.59
CA VAL A 116 8.70 10.54 3.39
C VAL A 116 8.29 9.46 4.39
N ILE A 117 7.18 9.64 5.09
CA ILE A 117 6.71 8.67 6.09
C ILE A 117 6.28 7.36 5.42
N SER A 118 5.42 7.42 4.40
CA SER A 118 4.87 6.23 3.73
C SER A 118 5.89 5.44 2.93
N TYR A 119 6.94 6.08 2.39
CA TYR A 119 8.00 5.34 1.71
C TYR A 119 9.11 4.90 2.67
N TYR A 120 9.66 5.81 3.49
CA TYR A 120 10.86 5.50 4.26
C TYR A 120 10.56 4.70 5.54
N LEU A 121 9.46 4.97 6.25
CA LEU A 121 9.11 4.13 7.41
C LEU A 121 8.69 2.72 6.97
N VAL A 122 7.93 2.59 5.89
CA VAL A 122 7.54 1.27 5.36
C VAL A 122 8.77 0.50 4.92
N LEU A 123 9.72 1.13 4.22
CA LEU A 123 10.99 0.48 3.86
C LEU A 123 11.79 0.06 5.10
N LEU A 124 11.86 0.90 6.15
CA LEU A 124 12.53 0.56 7.41
C LEU A 124 11.87 -0.63 8.12
N VAL A 125 10.54 -0.71 8.12
CA VAL A 125 9.79 -1.83 8.70
C VAL A 125 9.94 -3.09 7.85
N CYS A 126 9.94 -2.99 6.52
CA CYS A 126 10.09 -4.14 5.62
C CYS A 126 11.52 -4.68 5.53
N ALA A 127 12.54 -3.82 5.70
CA ALA A 127 13.95 -4.20 5.63
C ALA A 127 14.35 -5.39 6.55
N PRO A 128 13.99 -5.43 7.85
CA PRO A 128 14.26 -6.59 8.70
C PRO A 128 13.46 -7.83 8.27
N PHE A 129 12.24 -7.69 7.75
CA PHE A 129 11.45 -8.81 7.24
C PHE A 129 12.06 -9.46 5.99
N SER A 130 12.69 -8.67 5.11
CA SER A 130 13.41 -9.20 3.94
C SER A 130 14.56 -10.14 4.35
N LYS A 131 15.26 -9.82 5.46
CA LYS A 131 16.34 -10.66 5.99
C LYS A 131 15.83 -12.01 6.55
N ILE A 132 14.59 -12.08 7.03
CA ILE A 132 13.98 -13.31 7.56
C ILE A 132 13.72 -14.32 6.44
N GLY A 133 13.29 -13.85 5.26
CA GLY A 133 13.09 -14.71 4.08
C GLY A 133 14.39 -15.40 3.63
N LYS A 134 15.50 -14.65 3.58
CA LYS A 134 16.83 -15.21 3.28
C LYS A 134 17.31 -16.23 4.30
N LYS A 135 16.95 -16.06 5.58
CA LYS A 135 17.36 -16.99 6.66
C LYS A 135 16.63 -18.33 6.56
N LEU A 136 15.35 -18.33 6.18
CA LEU A 136 14.56 -19.55 5.98
C LEU A 136 15.00 -20.38 4.76
N GLU A 137 15.51 -19.74 3.69
CA GLU A 137 16.05 -20.46 2.54
C GLU A 137 17.43 -21.06 2.83
N ALA A 138 18.24 -20.39 3.68
CA ALA A 138 19.55 -20.88 4.10
C ALA A 138 19.50 -22.06 5.09
N GLU A 139 18.42 -22.23 5.85
CA GLU A 139 18.21 -23.40 6.74
C GLU A 139 17.56 -24.61 6.02
N ARG A 140 17.17 -24.46 4.74
CA ARG A 140 16.42 -25.48 3.98
C ARG A 140 17.19 -26.06 2.79
N GLY A 141 18.43 -25.63 2.58
CA GLY A 141 19.41 -26.24 1.68
C GLY A 141 20.53 -26.91 2.46
#